data_AF-A0ABD0XBH0-F1
#
_entry.id   AF-A0ABD0XBH0-F1
#
_cell.length_a   1.000
_cell.length_b   1.000
_cell.length_c   1.000
_cell.angle_alpha   90.00
_cell.angle_beta   90.00
_cell.angle_gamma   90.00
#
_symmetry.space_group_name_H-M   'P 1'
#
loop_
_entity.id
_entity.type
_entity.pdbx_description
1 polymer ?
#
loop_
_entity_poly.entity_id
_entity_poly.type
_entity_poly.pdbx_seq_one_letter_code
_entity_poly.pdbx_strand_id
1 'polypeptide(L)'
;MKRDKEKNNWSQEAGNIAKFLFYMDPTTPSLDFVRDIETTRRFFRELADVGLQKQTLANYLKSVKAFVRYSVVATSLSNTDPGLYTIARQYLEKLDDITSTLIKQVSKEVVGKRHTSLTSESLTPADCIQVLTAAEPRFQEIFGSAISDGPLATEDMRFFLYYLEALRRMQRPSVIRYMTVEEWCIRKEEKTSSGRNMVIGVKEHKTGAQAVATIALDEQEESWMDVYYRKIRPEFLKNGDPEKEEEEERFFISSSGSAIYNPCNDLSKFQKRLNVPLVNSRTARRVTEMLIGKEKRPPRHQAKKIRESVVRENEKFCYDKWRSVQQELRIRDVIAQFPCRRPSERQIQRYIDRQDWLTNKITAEQVVPAWKPAEQLMEVLDSTAILKLVRSQKWKGLIVKDDEVKGKTVMTTRVFAKDEVVCDYHGIPISKAEGKKLLVCTGQDEMGYLLFYKNSRGQGCCIGVKNTAMPMPPRSGNIRKAYKSF
;
A
#
# COMPACT_ATOMS: atom_id res chain seq x y z
N MET A 1 -16.00 -10.10 -0.94
CA MET A 1 -15.74 -9.17 0.19
C MET A 1 -14.88 -7.91 -0.07
N LYS A 2 -13.95 -7.83 -1.04
CA LYS A 2 -13.39 -6.51 -1.44
C LYS A 2 -14.50 -5.51 -1.79
N ARG A 3 -15.52 -6.01 -2.49
CA ARG A 3 -16.69 -5.28 -2.99
C ARG A 3 -17.52 -4.53 -1.94
N ASP A 4 -17.66 -4.97 -0.69
CA ASP A 4 -18.55 -4.29 0.28
C ASP A 4 -17.86 -3.19 1.10
N LYS A 5 -16.58 -3.41 1.47
CA LYS A 5 -15.73 -2.32 1.99
C LYS A 5 -15.46 -1.27 0.90
N GLU A 6 -15.29 -1.72 -0.34
CA GLU A 6 -15.24 -0.84 -1.51
C GLU A 6 -16.57 -0.07 -1.64
N LYS A 7 -17.73 -0.74 -1.73
CA LYS A 7 -19.06 -0.08 -1.90
C LYS A 7 -19.33 1.03 -0.89
N ASN A 8 -19.01 0.81 0.41
CA ASN A 8 -19.25 1.84 1.43
C ASN A 8 -18.30 3.04 1.32
N ASN A 9 -17.03 2.82 0.95
CA ASN A 9 -16.07 3.91 0.79
C ASN A 9 -16.34 4.73 -0.48
N TRP A 10 -16.65 4.07 -1.61
CA TRP A 10 -17.01 4.77 -2.86
C TRP A 10 -18.26 5.63 -2.67
N SER A 11 -19.26 5.16 -1.92
CA SER A 11 -20.47 5.93 -1.62
C SER A 11 -20.16 7.22 -0.86
N GLN A 12 -19.28 7.17 0.15
CA GLN A 12 -18.87 8.35 0.89
C GLN A 12 -18.02 9.31 0.05
N GLU A 13 -17.05 8.79 -0.71
CA GLU A 13 -16.20 9.61 -1.57
C GLU A 13 -17.01 10.27 -2.70
N ALA A 14 -17.87 9.51 -3.38
CA ALA A 14 -18.78 10.04 -4.39
C ALA A 14 -19.76 11.04 -3.81
N GLY A 15 -20.33 10.78 -2.63
CA GLY A 15 -21.22 11.71 -1.94
C GLY A 15 -20.52 13.02 -1.53
N ASN A 16 -19.26 12.96 -1.11
CA ASN A 16 -18.46 14.14 -0.82
C ASN A 16 -18.17 14.96 -2.08
N ILE A 17 -17.79 14.29 -3.17
CA ILE A 17 -17.52 14.92 -4.47
C ILE A 17 -18.79 15.53 -5.04
N ALA A 18 -19.93 14.84 -4.99
CA ALA A 18 -21.20 15.35 -5.50
C ALA A 18 -21.62 16.65 -4.82
N LYS A 19 -21.53 16.71 -3.47
CA LYS A 19 -21.81 17.94 -2.70
C LYS A 19 -20.84 19.07 -3.04
N PHE A 20 -19.57 18.73 -3.22
CA PHE A 20 -18.55 19.70 -3.61
C PHE A 20 -18.85 20.26 -5.01
N LEU A 21 -19.09 19.40 -6.01
CA LEU A 21 -19.39 19.82 -7.37
C LEU A 21 -20.66 20.67 -7.43
N PHE A 22 -21.72 20.28 -6.72
CA PHE A 22 -22.95 21.07 -6.62
C PHE A 22 -22.72 22.45 -6.00
N TYR A 23 -21.81 22.56 -5.03
CA TYR A 23 -21.44 23.86 -4.45
C TYR A 23 -20.64 24.72 -5.44
N MET A 24 -19.73 24.11 -6.22
CA MET A 24 -18.91 24.84 -7.19
C MET A 24 -19.74 25.32 -8.38
N ASP A 25 -20.62 24.47 -8.89
CA ASP A 25 -21.59 24.80 -9.94
C ASP A 25 -22.85 23.92 -9.79
N PRO A 26 -24.00 24.50 -9.37
CA PRO A 26 -25.23 23.75 -9.20
C PRO A 26 -25.92 23.41 -10.52
N THR A 27 -25.49 24.02 -11.64
CA THR A 27 -26.12 23.87 -12.95
C THR A 27 -25.45 22.80 -13.79
N THR A 28 -24.12 22.77 -13.83
CA THR A 28 -23.37 21.82 -14.66
C THR A 28 -22.15 21.28 -13.91
N PRO A 29 -22.09 19.97 -13.61
CA PRO A 29 -20.89 19.38 -13.03
C PRO A 29 -19.79 19.31 -14.09
N SER A 30 -18.79 20.19 -13.98
CA SER A 30 -17.61 20.19 -14.85
C SER A 30 -16.30 20.23 -14.05
N LEU A 31 -15.16 20.14 -14.74
CA LEU A 31 -13.84 20.36 -14.13
C LEU A 31 -13.46 21.85 -14.05
N ASP A 32 -14.30 22.78 -14.50
CA ASP A 32 -13.93 24.20 -14.56
C ASP A 32 -13.66 24.82 -13.20
N PHE A 33 -14.20 24.22 -12.13
CA PHE A 33 -13.92 24.62 -10.75
C PHE A 33 -12.43 24.64 -10.41
N VAL A 34 -11.57 23.88 -11.14
CA VAL A 34 -10.11 23.90 -10.94
C VAL A 34 -9.48 25.27 -11.22
N ARG A 35 -10.19 26.16 -11.91
CA ARG A 35 -9.79 27.55 -12.18
C ARG A 35 -10.02 28.46 -10.97
N ASP A 36 -10.89 28.07 -10.04
CA ASP A 36 -11.30 28.87 -8.89
C ASP A 36 -10.98 28.19 -7.55
N ILE A 37 -9.73 28.37 -7.12
CA ILE A 37 -9.27 27.90 -5.80
C ILE A 37 -9.92 28.67 -4.65
N GLU A 38 -10.38 29.91 -4.87
CA GLU A 38 -10.96 30.73 -3.80
C GLU A 38 -12.35 30.23 -3.41
N THR A 39 -13.16 29.82 -4.38
CA THR A 39 -14.46 29.19 -4.10
C THR A 39 -14.28 27.84 -3.41
N THR A 40 -13.22 27.09 -3.74
CA THR A 40 -12.85 25.88 -2.97
C THR A 40 -12.49 26.22 -1.52
N ARG A 41 -11.68 27.27 -1.28
CA ARG A 41 -11.37 27.74 0.08
C ARG A 41 -12.62 28.20 0.83
N ARG A 42 -13.57 28.82 0.14
CA ARG A 42 -14.87 29.24 0.69
C ARG A 42 -15.71 28.05 1.14
N PHE A 43 -15.84 27.03 0.29
CA PHE A 43 -16.54 25.78 0.63
C PHE A 43 -16.04 25.19 1.95
N PHE A 44 -14.71 25.02 2.09
CA PHE A 44 -14.15 24.45 3.32
C PHE A 44 -14.28 25.36 4.54
N ARG A 45 -14.28 26.70 4.35
CA ARG A 45 -14.55 27.65 5.44
C ARG A 45 -16.00 27.56 5.90
N GLU A 46 -16.96 27.61 4.99
CA GLU A 46 -18.38 27.53 5.33
C GLU A 46 -18.73 26.20 6.00
N LEU A 47 -18.16 25.08 5.53
CA LEU A 47 -18.32 23.80 6.22
C LEU A 47 -17.73 23.83 7.65
N ALA A 48 -16.61 24.52 7.85
CA ALA A 48 -16.03 24.69 9.18
C ALA A 48 -16.91 25.59 10.07
N ASP A 49 -17.48 26.66 9.52
CA ASP A 49 -18.34 27.61 10.23
C ASP A 49 -19.68 26.98 10.66
N VAL A 50 -20.20 26.04 9.88
CA VAL A 50 -21.36 25.19 10.24
C VAL A 50 -21.01 24.15 11.32
N GLY A 51 -19.73 24.07 11.74
CA GLY A 51 -19.28 23.23 12.85
C GLY A 51 -18.92 21.80 12.45
N LEU A 52 -18.66 21.52 11.16
CA LEU A 52 -18.17 20.20 10.78
C LEU A 52 -16.80 19.94 11.42
N GLN A 53 -16.61 18.69 11.87
CA GLN A 53 -15.33 18.28 12.45
C GLN A 53 -14.20 18.41 11.42
N LYS A 54 -13.02 18.84 11.88
CA LYS A 54 -11.84 19.03 11.01
C LYS A 54 -11.43 17.75 10.28
N GLN A 55 -11.64 16.59 10.91
CA GLN A 55 -11.42 15.29 10.28
C GLN A 55 -12.36 15.05 9.09
N THR A 56 -13.61 15.50 9.20
CA THR A 56 -14.59 15.44 8.12
C THR A 56 -14.16 16.33 6.97
N LEU A 57 -13.74 17.57 7.25
CA LEU A 57 -13.20 18.49 6.23
C LEU A 57 -12.00 17.88 5.49
N ALA A 58 -11.06 17.27 6.23
CA ALA A 58 -9.92 16.58 5.64
C ALA A 58 -10.34 15.40 4.74
N ASN A 59 -11.42 14.68 5.10
CA ASN A 59 -11.95 13.61 4.26
C ASN A 59 -12.59 14.15 2.97
N TYR A 60 -13.35 15.24 3.02
CA TYR A 60 -13.87 15.92 1.82
C TYR A 60 -12.72 16.32 0.89
N LEU A 61 -11.69 16.98 1.42
CA LEU A 61 -10.54 17.42 0.64
C LEU A 61 -9.78 16.24 0.02
N LYS A 62 -9.64 15.14 0.76
CA LYS A 62 -9.06 13.90 0.24
C LYS A 62 -9.88 13.36 -0.95
N SER A 63 -11.20 13.35 -0.86
CA SER A 63 -12.09 12.92 -1.96
C SER A 63 -11.95 13.83 -3.18
N VAL A 64 -11.94 15.16 -3.00
CA VAL A 64 -11.75 16.13 -4.10
C VAL A 64 -10.38 15.96 -4.76
N LYS A 65 -9.32 15.82 -3.96
CA LYS A 65 -7.97 15.59 -4.48
C LYS A 65 -7.86 14.29 -5.26
N ALA A 66 -8.49 13.21 -4.78
CA ALA A 66 -8.52 11.93 -5.48
C ALA A 66 -9.26 12.05 -6.82
N PHE A 67 -10.39 12.76 -6.86
CA PHE A 67 -11.16 13.03 -8.06
C PHE A 67 -10.34 13.78 -9.11
N VAL A 68 -9.74 14.93 -8.76
CA VAL A 68 -8.93 15.71 -9.70
C VAL A 68 -7.69 14.93 -10.16
N ARG A 69 -7.05 14.17 -9.25
CA ARG A 69 -5.93 13.31 -9.60
C ARG A 69 -6.34 12.22 -10.60
N TYR A 70 -7.51 11.62 -10.44
CA TYR A 70 -8.05 10.67 -11.41
C TYR A 70 -8.22 11.32 -12.78
N SER A 71 -8.81 12.52 -12.85
CA SER A 71 -8.95 13.28 -14.10
C SER A 71 -7.60 13.56 -14.76
N VAL A 72 -6.56 13.89 -14.00
CA VAL A 72 -5.21 14.20 -14.53
C VAL A 72 -4.44 12.95 -14.96
N VAL A 73 -4.56 11.84 -14.24
CA VAL A 73 -3.69 10.65 -14.41
C VAL A 73 -4.34 9.55 -15.23
N ALA A 74 -5.64 9.32 -15.05
CA ALA A 74 -6.34 8.15 -15.57
C ALA A 74 -7.21 8.44 -16.80
N THR A 75 -7.32 9.71 -17.22
CA THR A 75 -8.09 10.10 -18.41
C THR A 75 -7.18 10.66 -19.50
N SER A 76 -7.71 10.80 -20.71
CA SER A 76 -7.01 11.40 -21.86
C SER A 76 -6.91 12.93 -21.81
N LEU A 77 -7.17 13.56 -20.64
CA LEU A 77 -7.21 15.01 -20.47
C LEU A 77 -5.94 15.71 -20.97
N SER A 78 -4.76 15.11 -20.79
CA SER A 78 -3.48 15.66 -21.29
C SER A 78 -3.46 15.82 -22.82
N ASN A 79 -4.23 15.01 -23.53
CA ASN A 79 -4.28 14.96 -24.99
C ASN A 79 -5.48 15.75 -25.52
N THR A 80 -6.61 15.73 -24.82
CA THR A 80 -7.86 16.37 -25.27
C THR A 80 -7.96 17.85 -24.90
N ASP A 81 -7.44 18.24 -23.73
CA ASP A 81 -7.38 19.64 -23.31
C ASP A 81 -6.10 19.89 -22.47
N PRO A 82 -4.96 20.14 -23.14
CA PRO A 82 -3.70 20.41 -22.46
C PRO A 82 -3.75 21.62 -21.53
N GLY A 83 -4.58 22.63 -21.84
CA GLY A 83 -4.73 23.81 -21.01
C GLY A 83 -5.41 23.48 -19.69
N LEU A 84 -6.54 22.77 -19.74
CA LEU A 84 -7.23 22.29 -18.55
C LEU A 84 -6.38 21.29 -17.75
N TYR A 85 -5.60 20.43 -18.42
CA TYR A 85 -4.64 19.54 -17.76
C TYR A 85 -3.62 20.32 -16.89
N THR A 86 -2.99 21.36 -17.45
CA THR A 86 -2.01 22.18 -16.72
C THR A 86 -2.64 22.88 -15.52
N ILE A 87 -3.84 23.44 -15.70
CA ILE A 87 -4.56 24.13 -14.62
C ILE A 87 -4.96 23.13 -13.52
N ALA A 88 -5.44 21.95 -13.88
CA ALA A 88 -5.79 20.90 -12.92
C ALA A 88 -4.57 20.41 -12.12
N ARG A 89 -3.37 20.34 -12.72
CA ARG A 89 -2.13 20.05 -11.97
C ARG A 89 -1.76 21.17 -11.00
N GLN A 90 -1.80 22.42 -11.43
CA GLN A 90 -1.54 23.56 -10.54
C GLN A 90 -2.56 23.63 -9.40
N TYR A 91 -3.82 23.28 -9.68
CA TYR A 91 -4.86 23.18 -8.67
C TYR A 91 -4.55 22.08 -7.63
N LEU A 92 -4.07 20.91 -8.05
CA LEU A 92 -3.63 19.86 -7.12
C LEU A 92 -2.52 20.32 -6.17
N GLU A 93 -1.55 21.10 -6.67
CA GLU A 93 -0.49 21.70 -5.84
C GLU A 93 -1.07 22.66 -4.81
N LYS A 94 -2.02 23.52 -5.21
CA LYS A 94 -2.73 24.41 -4.28
C LYS A 94 -3.55 23.65 -3.23
N LEU A 95 -4.14 22.50 -3.60
CA LEU A 95 -4.84 21.64 -2.63
C LEU A 95 -3.88 21.03 -1.60
N ASP A 96 -2.61 20.82 -1.94
CA ASP A 96 -1.62 20.28 -0.99
C ASP A 96 -1.33 21.23 0.17
N ASP A 97 -1.34 22.54 -0.08
CA ASP A 97 -1.20 23.56 0.99
C ASP A 97 -2.41 23.56 1.93
N ILE A 98 -3.62 23.49 1.38
CA ILE A 98 -4.87 23.42 2.14
C ILE A 98 -4.90 22.12 2.97
N THR A 99 -4.49 21.01 2.35
CA THR A 99 -4.40 19.69 2.99
C THR A 99 -3.43 19.72 4.17
N SER A 100 -2.23 20.26 3.97
CA SER A 100 -1.20 20.37 4.99
C SER A 100 -1.67 21.17 6.20
N THR A 101 -2.41 22.25 5.97
CA THR A 101 -2.98 23.09 7.03
C THR A 101 -4.06 22.34 7.81
N LEU A 102 -5.02 21.72 7.13
CA LEU A 102 -6.09 20.95 7.77
C LEU A 102 -5.56 19.77 8.57
N ILE A 103 -4.60 19.00 8.04
CA ILE A 103 -4.00 17.87 8.76
C ILE A 103 -3.31 18.32 10.05
N LYS A 104 -2.61 19.47 10.04
CA LYS A 104 -2.03 20.05 11.27
C LYS A 104 -3.11 20.41 12.27
N GLN A 105 -4.23 21.00 11.84
CA GLN A 105 -5.33 21.35 12.74
C GLN A 105 -6.05 20.11 13.30
N VAL A 106 -6.26 19.07 12.48
CA VAL A 106 -6.77 17.76 12.93
C VAL A 106 -5.84 17.18 13.99
N SER A 107 -4.53 17.23 13.75
CA SER A 107 -3.53 16.72 14.70
C SER A 107 -3.59 17.47 16.04
N LYS A 108 -3.67 18.82 16.00
CA LYS A 108 -3.87 19.64 17.20
C LYS A 108 -5.16 19.29 17.95
N GLU A 109 -6.27 19.08 17.23
CA GLU A 109 -7.55 18.70 17.84
C GLU A 109 -7.50 17.30 18.49
N VAL A 110 -6.88 16.33 17.81
CA VAL A 110 -6.69 14.98 18.34
C VAL A 110 -5.81 15.01 19.60
N VAL A 111 -4.72 15.78 19.58
CA VAL A 111 -3.85 15.98 20.74
C VAL A 111 -4.60 16.67 21.88
N GLY A 112 -5.37 17.72 21.60
CA GLY A 112 -6.18 18.43 22.59
C GLY A 112 -7.24 17.54 23.24
N LYS A 113 -7.96 16.74 22.43
CA LYS A 113 -8.91 15.72 22.92
C LYS A 113 -8.21 14.68 23.80
N ARG A 114 -7.03 14.24 23.39
CA ARG A 114 -6.23 13.28 24.17
C ARG A 114 -5.76 13.89 25.49
N HIS A 115 -5.28 15.13 25.49
CA HIS A 115 -4.86 15.85 26.68
C HIS A 115 -6.03 16.02 27.66
N THR A 116 -7.15 16.59 27.19
CA THR A 116 -8.36 16.80 28.00
C THR A 116 -8.81 15.50 28.65
N SER A 117 -8.82 14.41 27.89
CA SER A 117 -9.22 13.11 28.42
C SER A 117 -8.17 12.42 29.30
N LEU A 118 -6.94 12.92 29.36
CA LEU A 118 -5.93 12.49 30.34
C LEU A 118 -5.98 13.33 31.63
N THR A 119 -6.55 14.53 31.57
CA THR A 119 -6.61 15.48 32.69
C THR A 119 -7.99 15.58 33.34
N SER A 120 -9.06 15.11 32.69
CA SER A 120 -10.41 14.99 33.27
C SER A 120 -10.53 13.74 34.14
N GLU A 121 -11.54 13.69 35.03
CA GLU A 121 -11.97 12.43 35.67
C GLU A 121 -12.12 11.34 34.60
N SER A 122 -11.36 10.27 34.76
CA SER A 122 -11.25 9.21 33.77
C SER A 122 -11.92 7.96 34.28
N LEU A 123 -12.70 7.29 33.41
CA LEU A 123 -13.18 5.93 33.65
C LEU A 123 -12.05 5.05 34.15
N THR A 124 -12.29 4.40 35.28
CA THR A 124 -11.36 3.48 35.92
C THR A 124 -11.38 2.12 35.21
N PRO A 125 -10.36 1.27 35.44
CA PRO A 125 -10.40 -0.12 34.99
C PRO A 125 -11.60 -0.88 35.56
N ALA A 126 -12.02 -0.55 36.79
CA ALA A 126 -13.21 -1.10 37.43
C ALA A 126 -14.47 -0.76 36.63
N ASP A 127 -14.65 0.51 36.24
CA ASP A 127 -15.78 0.93 35.40
C ASP A 127 -15.78 0.21 34.05
N CYS A 128 -14.59 -0.09 33.51
CA CYS A 128 -14.46 -0.83 32.27
C CYS A 128 -14.85 -2.29 32.41
N ILE A 129 -14.79 -2.91 33.60
CA ILE A 129 -15.14 -4.33 33.82
C ILE A 129 -16.48 -4.54 34.51
N GLN A 130 -17.12 -3.46 34.99
CA GLN A 130 -18.38 -3.53 35.74
C GLN A 130 -19.50 -4.25 34.99
N VAL A 131 -19.55 -4.15 33.66
CA VAL A 131 -20.52 -4.92 32.84
C VAL A 131 -20.33 -6.43 32.98
N LEU A 132 -19.10 -6.92 33.10
CA LEU A 132 -18.85 -8.34 33.35
C LEU A 132 -19.22 -8.69 34.77
N THR A 133 -18.73 -7.93 35.75
CA THR A 133 -18.99 -8.20 37.17
C THR A 133 -20.48 -8.22 37.50
N ALA A 134 -21.28 -7.30 36.92
CA ALA A 134 -22.73 -7.26 37.12
C ALA A 134 -23.46 -8.40 36.40
N ALA A 135 -22.94 -8.88 35.27
CA ALA A 135 -23.57 -9.94 34.47
C ALA A 135 -23.16 -11.35 34.88
N GLU A 136 -22.00 -11.51 35.51
CA GLU A 136 -21.36 -12.79 35.78
C GLU A 136 -22.24 -13.77 36.58
N PRO A 137 -22.94 -13.39 37.67
CA PRO A 137 -23.77 -14.33 38.41
C PRO A 137 -24.86 -14.98 37.53
N ARG A 138 -25.61 -14.16 36.79
CA ARG A 138 -26.63 -14.63 35.86
C ARG A 138 -26.02 -15.43 34.70
N PHE A 139 -24.87 -15.00 34.19
CA PHE A 139 -24.18 -15.74 33.13
C PHE A 139 -23.80 -17.15 33.58
N GLN A 140 -23.28 -17.31 34.80
CA GLN A 140 -22.92 -18.63 35.36
C GLN A 140 -24.15 -19.54 35.53
N GLU A 141 -25.30 -19.00 35.94
CA GLU A 141 -26.56 -19.76 36.03
C GLU A 141 -26.99 -20.30 34.65
N ILE A 142 -26.92 -19.46 33.62
CA ILE A 142 -27.25 -19.83 32.23
C ILE A 142 -26.24 -20.86 31.72
N PHE A 143 -24.95 -20.65 31.98
CA PHE A 143 -23.88 -21.57 31.59
C PHE A 143 -24.04 -22.95 32.22
N GLY A 144 -24.33 -23.03 33.53
CA GLY A 144 -24.61 -24.29 34.22
C GLY A 144 -25.81 -25.01 33.60
N SER A 145 -26.89 -24.28 33.31
CA SER A 145 -28.08 -24.83 32.65
C SER A 145 -27.76 -25.37 31.25
N ALA A 146 -26.93 -24.66 30.48
CA ALA A 146 -26.51 -25.05 29.14
C ALA A 146 -25.64 -26.31 29.13
N ILE A 147 -24.76 -26.49 30.14
CA ILE A 147 -23.93 -27.69 30.27
C ILE A 147 -24.77 -28.90 30.68
N SER A 148 -25.77 -28.71 31.53
CA SER A 148 -26.68 -29.78 31.96
C SER A 148 -27.75 -30.15 30.92
N ASP A 149 -27.62 -29.67 29.68
CA ASP A 149 -28.60 -29.86 28.60
C ASP A 149 -30.02 -29.41 28.98
N GLY A 150 -30.13 -28.42 29.88
CA GLY A 150 -31.38 -27.79 30.24
C GLY A 150 -31.94 -26.92 29.10
N PRO A 151 -33.27 -26.75 29.00
CA PRO A 151 -33.86 -25.86 28.01
C PRO A 151 -33.48 -24.41 28.31
N LEU A 152 -32.91 -23.71 27.31
CA LEU A 152 -32.57 -22.29 27.40
C LEU A 152 -33.61 -21.45 26.66
N ALA A 153 -34.14 -20.44 27.33
CA ALA A 153 -34.98 -19.44 26.68
C ALA A 153 -34.15 -18.57 25.72
N THR A 154 -34.77 -18.04 24.66
CA THR A 154 -34.10 -17.16 23.69
C THR A 154 -33.46 -15.93 24.35
N GLU A 155 -34.06 -15.39 25.40
CA GLU A 155 -33.50 -14.27 26.16
C GLU A 155 -32.23 -14.64 26.91
N ASP A 156 -32.13 -15.84 27.45
CA ASP A 156 -30.92 -16.31 28.15
C ASP A 156 -29.80 -16.63 27.15
N MET A 157 -30.15 -17.20 25.99
CA MET A 157 -29.21 -17.37 24.88
C MET A 157 -28.66 -16.02 24.38
N ARG A 158 -29.51 -14.99 24.26
CA ARG A 158 -29.08 -13.62 23.92
C ARG A 158 -28.21 -13.00 25.00
N PHE A 159 -28.55 -13.20 26.27
CA PHE A 159 -27.75 -12.73 27.40
C PHE A 159 -26.35 -13.36 27.37
N PHE A 160 -26.26 -14.66 27.09
CA PHE A 160 -25.01 -15.39 26.93
C PHE A 160 -24.14 -14.79 25.81
N LEU A 161 -24.72 -14.55 24.63
CA LEU A 161 -24.05 -13.89 23.51
C LEU A 161 -23.50 -12.51 23.91
N TYR A 162 -24.33 -11.68 24.54
CA TYR A 162 -23.91 -10.34 24.97
C TYR A 162 -22.79 -10.36 26.03
N TYR A 163 -22.79 -11.36 26.91
CA TYR A 163 -21.70 -11.56 27.85
C TYR A 163 -20.39 -11.88 27.13
N LEU A 164 -20.40 -12.78 26.15
CA LEU A 164 -19.21 -13.10 25.34
C LEU A 164 -18.70 -11.89 24.55
N GLU A 165 -19.62 -11.10 23.96
CA GLU A 165 -19.24 -9.85 23.30
C GLU A 165 -18.60 -8.84 24.27
N ALA A 166 -19.16 -8.71 25.48
CA ALA A 166 -18.62 -7.86 26.54
C ALA A 166 -17.25 -8.34 27.02
N LEU A 167 -17.03 -9.64 27.11
CA LEU A 167 -15.74 -10.25 27.46
C LEU A 167 -14.66 -9.86 26.44
N ARG A 168 -15.05 -9.71 25.17
CA ARG A 168 -14.18 -9.28 24.06
C ARG A 168 -14.22 -7.78 23.77
N ARG A 169 -14.75 -6.93 24.67
CA ARG A 169 -14.75 -5.47 24.51
C ARG A 169 -13.36 -4.83 24.36
N MET A 170 -12.31 -5.55 24.77
CA MET A 170 -10.91 -5.18 24.61
C MET A 170 -10.39 -5.42 23.19
N GLN A 171 -11.17 -6.10 22.33
CA GLN A 171 -10.90 -6.26 20.92
C GLN A 171 -11.57 -5.16 20.09
N ARG A 172 -11.16 -5.05 18.83
CA ARG A 172 -11.89 -4.20 17.88
C ARG A 172 -13.25 -4.88 17.58
N PRO A 173 -14.36 -4.13 17.50
CA PRO A 173 -15.66 -4.70 17.17
C PRO A 173 -15.67 -5.50 15.86
N SER A 174 -14.86 -5.09 14.88
CA SER A 174 -14.69 -5.83 13.63
C SER A 174 -14.09 -7.21 13.82
N VAL A 175 -13.25 -7.43 14.83
CA VAL A 175 -12.66 -8.76 15.11
C VAL A 175 -13.76 -9.70 15.56
N ILE A 176 -14.63 -9.27 16.48
CA ILE A 176 -15.76 -10.06 16.97
C ILE A 176 -16.75 -10.33 15.82
N ARG A 177 -17.09 -9.29 15.05
CA ARG A 177 -18.05 -9.40 13.94
C ARG A 177 -17.62 -10.36 12.83
N TYR A 178 -16.33 -10.44 12.52
CA TYR A 178 -15.84 -11.17 11.35
C TYR A 178 -15.11 -12.47 11.67
N MET A 179 -14.90 -12.79 12.95
CA MET A 179 -14.35 -14.09 13.36
C MET A 179 -15.19 -15.24 12.78
N THR A 180 -14.52 -16.24 12.19
CA THR A 180 -15.20 -17.36 11.53
C THR A 180 -15.19 -18.64 12.37
N VAL A 181 -16.08 -19.57 12.01
CA VAL A 181 -16.09 -20.92 12.59
C VAL A 181 -14.80 -21.68 12.25
N GLU A 182 -14.27 -21.51 11.04
CA GLU A 182 -12.97 -22.10 10.66
C GLU A 182 -11.86 -21.62 11.61
N GLU A 183 -11.76 -20.31 11.86
CA GLU A 183 -10.77 -19.72 12.77
C GLU A 183 -10.93 -20.24 14.21
N TRP A 184 -12.16 -20.46 14.67
CA TRP A 184 -12.45 -21.11 15.94
C TRP A 184 -11.96 -22.57 15.97
N CYS A 185 -12.26 -23.36 14.94
CA CYS A 185 -11.92 -24.77 14.87
C CYS A 185 -10.40 -25.03 14.77
N ILE A 186 -9.64 -24.12 14.16
CA ILE A 186 -8.18 -24.23 14.03
C ILE A 186 -7.39 -23.55 15.15
N ARG A 187 -8.06 -23.09 16.23
CA ARG A 187 -7.43 -22.45 17.38
C ARG A 187 -6.30 -23.32 17.94
N LYS A 188 -5.24 -22.68 18.43
CA LYS A 188 -4.03 -23.37 18.90
C LYS A 188 -3.84 -23.21 20.39
N GLU A 189 -3.42 -24.29 21.03
CA GLU A 189 -2.94 -24.25 22.40
C GLU A 189 -1.54 -23.60 22.45
N GLU A 190 -1.38 -22.59 23.30
CA GLU A 190 -0.10 -21.95 23.59
C GLU A 190 0.20 -22.08 25.08
N LYS A 191 1.38 -22.65 25.38
CA LYS A 191 1.85 -22.81 26.76
C LYS A 191 2.41 -21.50 27.27
N THR A 192 1.90 -21.03 28.39
CA THR A 192 2.37 -19.83 29.09
C THR A 192 2.91 -20.20 30.47
N SER A 193 3.63 -19.26 31.12
CA SER A 193 4.11 -19.44 32.49
C SER A 193 2.98 -19.57 33.52
N SER A 194 1.77 -19.11 33.17
CA SER A 194 0.57 -19.11 34.03
C SER A 194 -0.42 -20.24 33.72
N GLY A 195 -0.15 -21.10 32.73
CA GLY A 195 -1.07 -22.15 32.31
C GLY A 195 -1.16 -22.31 30.80
N ARG A 196 -2.24 -22.95 30.33
CA ARG A 196 -2.50 -23.14 28.90
C ARG A 196 -3.51 -22.09 28.43
N ASN A 197 -3.19 -21.43 27.33
CA ASN A 197 -4.13 -20.51 26.68
C ASN A 197 -4.49 -21.05 25.31
N MET A 198 -5.74 -20.85 24.90
CA MET A 198 -6.20 -21.13 23.54
C MET A 198 -6.18 -19.84 22.72
N VAL A 199 -5.55 -19.90 21.55
CA VAL A 199 -5.25 -18.72 20.73
C VAL A 199 -5.93 -18.81 19.38
N ILE A 200 -6.70 -17.78 19.05
CA ILE A 200 -7.45 -17.64 17.81
C ILE A 200 -6.88 -16.48 17.00
N GLY A 201 -6.53 -16.76 15.75
CA GLY A 201 -6.05 -15.75 14.79
C GLY A 201 -7.16 -15.31 13.85
N VAL A 202 -7.61 -14.07 13.99
CA VAL A 202 -8.66 -13.47 13.15
C VAL A 202 -8.04 -12.63 12.03
N LYS A 203 -8.21 -13.07 10.79
CA LYS A 203 -7.64 -12.41 9.60
C LYS A 203 -8.48 -11.22 9.17
N GLU A 204 -9.80 -11.36 9.21
CA GLU A 204 -10.72 -10.33 8.71
C GLU A 204 -11.03 -9.28 9.78
N HIS A 205 -10.44 -8.09 9.65
CA HIS A 205 -10.84 -6.93 10.45
C HIS A 205 -10.49 -5.61 9.76
N LYS A 206 -10.79 -4.47 10.39
CA LYS A 206 -10.51 -3.13 9.80
C LYS A 206 -9.04 -2.93 9.43
N THR A 207 -8.12 -3.63 10.08
CA THR A 207 -6.66 -3.54 9.89
C THR A 207 -6.04 -4.87 9.40
N GLY A 208 -6.86 -5.81 8.93
CA GLY A 208 -6.42 -7.17 8.55
C GLY A 208 -5.40 -7.22 7.42
N ALA A 209 -5.28 -6.14 6.62
CA ALA A 209 -4.27 -6.03 5.58
C ALA A 209 -2.83 -5.88 6.12
N GLN A 210 -2.66 -5.54 7.40
CA GLN A 210 -1.34 -5.27 8.00
C GLN A 210 -0.97 -6.23 9.13
N ALA A 211 -1.96 -6.81 9.81
CA ALA A 211 -1.74 -7.72 10.92
C ALA A 211 -2.95 -8.62 11.16
N VAL A 212 -2.71 -9.85 11.61
CA VAL A 212 -3.73 -10.74 12.15
C VAL A 212 -4.07 -10.29 13.56
N ALA A 213 -5.36 -10.25 13.91
CA ALA A 213 -5.76 -9.98 15.29
C ALA A 213 -5.74 -11.28 16.09
N THR A 214 -5.24 -11.24 17.32
CA THR A 214 -5.14 -12.42 18.18
C THR A 214 -6.10 -12.30 19.35
N ILE A 215 -6.87 -13.36 19.61
CA ILE A 215 -7.67 -13.54 20.81
C ILE A 215 -7.02 -14.67 21.60
N ALA A 216 -6.58 -14.38 22.82
CA ALA A 216 -6.12 -15.39 23.77
C ALA A 216 -7.26 -15.64 24.77
N LEU A 217 -7.53 -16.91 25.03
CA LEU A 217 -8.55 -17.41 25.95
C LEU A 217 -7.85 -18.25 27.02
N ASP A 218 -8.23 -18.08 28.28
CA ASP A 218 -7.92 -19.09 29.30
C ASP A 218 -8.86 -20.30 29.16
N GLU A 219 -8.65 -21.32 30.00
CA GLU A 219 -9.44 -22.56 29.99
C GLU A 219 -10.94 -22.31 30.24
N GLN A 220 -11.27 -21.34 31.10
CA GLN A 220 -12.64 -21.04 31.46
C GLN A 220 -13.35 -20.29 30.32
N GLU A 221 -12.70 -19.27 29.78
CA GLU A 221 -13.20 -18.49 28.65
C GLU A 221 -13.37 -19.33 27.38
N GLU A 222 -12.49 -20.31 27.16
CA GLU A 222 -12.62 -21.25 26.04
C GLU A 222 -13.82 -22.17 26.20
N SER A 223 -14.04 -22.71 27.40
CA SER A 223 -15.23 -23.52 27.72
C SER A 223 -16.53 -22.74 27.47
N TRP A 224 -16.57 -21.46 27.86
CA TRP A 224 -17.72 -20.59 27.59
C TRP A 224 -17.99 -20.42 26.08
N MET A 225 -16.94 -20.22 25.29
CA MET A 225 -17.07 -20.12 23.83
C MET A 225 -17.46 -21.45 23.18
N ASP A 226 -16.97 -22.58 23.69
CA ASP A 226 -17.32 -23.90 23.20
C ASP A 226 -18.80 -24.24 23.48
N VAL A 227 -19.33 -23.87 24.66
CA VAL A 227 -20.77 -24.01 24.95
C VAL A 227 -21.61 -23.14 24.02
N TYR A 228 -21.21 -21.89 23.77
CA TYR A 228 -21.90 -21.08 22.77
C TYR A 228 -21.89 -21.74 21.40
N TYR A 229 -20.73 -22.20 20.94
CA TYR A 229 -20.56 -22.82 19.62
C TYR A 229 -21.38 -24.11 19.46
N ARG A 230 -21.40 -24.98 20.48
CA ARG A 230 -22.04 -26.31 20.39
C ARG A 230 -23.52 -26.32 20.75
N LYS A 231 -23.97 -25.43 21.63
CA LYS A 231 -25.34 -25.48 22.20
C LYS A 231 -26.20 -24.31 21.77
N ILE A 232 -25.67 -23.09 21.81
CA ILE A 232 -26.48 -21.87 21.57
C ILE A 232 -26.51 -21.49 20.09
N ARG A 233 -25.36 -21.48 19.43
CA ARG A 233 -25.21 -21.12 18.02
C ARG A 233 -26.10 -21.97 17.11
N PRO A 234 -26.20 -23.31 17.26
CA PRO A 234 -27.11 -24.10 16.43
C PRO A 234 -28.59 -23.70 16.58
N GLU A 235 -29.04 -23.33 17.78
CA GLU A 235 -30.40 -22.85 18.01
C GLU A 235 -30.68 -21.51 17.30
N PHE A 236 -29.68 -20.63 17.24
CA PHE A 236 -29.80 -19.38 16.48
C PHE A 236 -29.84 -19.61 14.97
N LEU A 237 -29.04 -20.55 14.44
CA LEU A 237 -29.05 -20.89 13.01
C LEU A 237 -30.39 -21.42 12.52
N LYS A 238 -31.18 -22.10 13.38
CA LYS A 238 -32.54 -22.56 13.01
C LYS A 238 -33.47 -21.41 12.59
N ASN A 239 -33.20 -20.19 13.04
CA ASN A 239 -33.98 -19.00 12.68
C ASN A 239 -33.42 -18.25 11.46
N GLY A 240 -32.28 -18.70 10.94
CA GLY A 240 -31.57 -18.08 9.83
C GLY A 240 -32.18 -18.42 8.46
N ASP A 241 -31.78 -17.64 7.47
CA ASP A 241 -32.11 -17.89 6.07
C ASP A 241 -31.11 -18.91 5.49
N PRO A 242 -31.57 -20.12 5.10
CA PRO A 242 -30.68 -21.18 4.62
C PRO A 242 -29.98 -20.83 3.30
N GLU A 243 -30.40 -19.78 2.59
CA GLU A 243 -29.73 -19.34 1.36
C GLU A 243 -28.47 -18.48 1.62
N LYS A 244 -28.16 -18.15 2.88
CA LYS A 244 -27.05 -17.26 3.25
C LYS A 244 -25.88 -18.00 3.90
N GLU A 245 -25.18 -18.81 3.10
CA GLU A 245 -23.98 -19.56 3.52
C GLU A 245 -22.91 -18.67 4.20
N GLU A 246 -22.72 -17.42 3.77
CA GLU A 246 -21.74 -16.50 4.38
C GLU A 246 -22.06 -16.16 5.86
N GLU A 247 -23.32 -16.27 6.29
CA GLU A 247 -23.73 -16.06 7.68
C GLU A 247 -23.40 -17.30 8.53
N GLU A 248 -23.50 -18.50 7.95
CA GLU A 248 -23.13 -19.77 8.59
C GLU A 248 -21.62 -19.91 8.84
N GLU A 249 -20.80 -19.18 8.08
CA GLU A 249 -19.35 -19.13 8.32
C GLU A 249 -18.96 -18.27 9.53
N ARG A 250 -19.83 -17.33 9.97
CA ARG A 250 -19.52 -16.41 11.08
C ARG A 250 -19.67 -17.09 12.43
N PHE A 251 -18.68 -16.90 13.30
CA PHE A 251 -18.71 -17.52 14.62
C PHE A 251 -19.84 -16.94 15.47
N PHE A 252 -19.89 -15.61 15.60
CA PHE A 252 -20.96 -14.93 16.33
C PHE A 252 -22.13 -14.60 15.41
N ILE A 253 -23.28 -15.19 15.73
CA ILE A 253 -24.56 -14.94 15.08
C ILE A 253 -25.57 -14.44 16.10
N SER A 254 -26.50 -13.62 15.61
CA SER A 254 -27.63 -13.10 16.37
C SER A 254 -28.75 -14.13 16.51
N SER A 255 -29.72 -13.86 17.36
CA SER A 255 -30.87 -14.75 17.55
C SER A 255 -31.74 -14.95 16.30
N SER A 256 -31.60 -14.12 15.27
CA SER A 256 -32.28 -14.29 13.98
C SER A 256 -31.49 -15.17 12.99
N GLY A 257 -30.44 -15.85 13.45
CA GLY A 257 -29.56 -16.68 12.62
C GLY A 257 -28.53 -15.91 11.80
N SER A 258 -28.74 -14.61 11.58
CA SER A 258 -27.78 -13.78 10.84
C SER A 258 -26.57 -13.36 11.66
N ALA A 259 -25.45 -13.16 10.97
CA ALA A 259 -24.21 -12.63 11.54
C ALA A 259 -24.45 -11.33 12.32
N ILE A 260 -23.78 -11.16 13.46
CA ILE A 260 -23.94 -9.95 14.27
C ILE A 260 -23.54 -8.70 13.47
N TYR A 261 -24.39 -7.67 13.50
CA TYR A 261 -24.18 -6.48 12.67
C TYR A 261 -23.35 -5.40 13.39
N ASN A 262 -23.68 -5.10 14.65
CA ASN A 262 -23.08 -3.99 15.38
C ASN A 262 -22.85 -4.33 16.86
N PRO A 263 -21.73 -5.01 17.17
CA PRO A 263 -21.38 -5.42 18.53
C PRO A 263 -21.30 -4.25 19.53
N CYS A 264 -20.97 -3.05 19.07
CA CYS A 264 -20.95 -1.86 19.93
C CYS A 264 -22.34 -1.47 20.42
N ASN A 265 -23.35 -1.58 19.55
CA ASN A 265 -24.72 -1.25 19.89
C ASN A 265 -25.31 -2.31 20.82
N ASP A 266 -24.99 -3.58 20.57
CA ASP A 266 -25.40 -4.71 21.41
C ASP A 266 -24.81 -4.59 22.81
N LEU A 267 -23.50 -4.31 22.93
CA LEU A 267 -22.87 -3.99 24.21
C LEU A 267 -23.49 -2.77 24.90
N SER A 268 -23.84 -1.72 24.16
CA SER A 268 -24.48 -0.53 24.74
C SER A 268 -25.87 -0.84 25.29
N LYS A 269 -26.67 -1.65 24.59
CA LYS A 269 -27.98 -2.13 25.07
C LYS A 269 -27.81 -2.99 26.31
N PHE A 270 -26.80 -3.86 26.32
CA PHE A 270 -26.50 -4.73 27.45
C PHE A 270 -26.12 -3.94 28.70
N GLN A 271 -25.24 -2.94 28.56
CA GLN A 271 -24.88 -2.03 29.65
C GLN A 271 -26.08 -1.26 30.20
N LYS A 272 -26.98 -0.77 29.33
CA LYS A 272 -28.23 -0.11 29.77
C LYS A 272 -29.13 -1.06 30.54
N ARG A 273 -29.30 -2.30 30.05
CA ARG A 273 -30.12 -3.33 30.71
C ARG A 273 -29.61 -3.66 32.11
N LEU A 274 -28.30 -3.62 32.32
CA LEU A 274 -27.65 -3.89 33.62
C LEU A 274 -27.48 -2.63 34.48
N ASN A 275 -27.90 -1.45 34.00
CA ASN A 275 -27.72 -0.17 34.67
C ASN A 275 -26.25 0.13 35.07
N VAL A 276 -25.32 -0.18 34.17
CA VAL A 276 -23.87 0.06 34.35
C VAL A 276 -23.36 1.17 33.41
N PRO A 277 -22.19 1.79 33.69
CA PRO A 277 -21.61 2.81 32.84
C PRO A 277 -21.45 2.39 31.39
N LEU A 278 -21.73 3.32 30.47
CA LEU A 278 -21.60 3.10 29.03
C LEU A 278 -20.14 3.20 28.60
N VAL A 279 -19.49 2.04 28.49
CA VAL A 279 -18.09 1.94 28.08
C VAL A 279 -17.99 1.26 26.72
N ASN A 280 -17.53 1.99 25.71
CA ASN A 280 -17.26 1.43 24.39
C ASN A 280 -15.87 0.77 24.29
N SER A 281 -15.69 -0.10 23.29
CA SER A 281 -14.44 -0.85 23.05
C SER A 281 -13.19 0.02 22.83
N ARG A 282 -13.35 1.25 22.35
CA ARG A 282 -12.23 2.19 22.18
C ARG A 282 -11.76 2.72 23.54
N THR A 283 -12.70 2.99 24.43
CA THR A 283 -12.43 3.50 25.78
C THR A 283 -11.82 2.42 26.65
N ALA A 284 -12.40 1.22 26.64
CA ALA A 284 -11.88 0.06 27.36
C ALA A 284 -10.42 -0.25 26.95
N ARG A 285 -10.14 -0.36 25.65
CA ARG A 285 -8.76 -0.55 25.13
C ARG A 285 -7.80 0.52 25.61
N ARG A 286 -8.20 1.80 25.56
CA ARG A 286 -7.35 2.89 25.99
C ARG A 286 -7.04 2.82 27.49
N VAL A 287 -8.02 2.54 28.33
CA VAL A 287 -7.82 2.43 29.79
C VAL A 287 -6.82 1.33 30.10
N THR A 288 -6.96 0.15 29.49
CA THR A 288 -6.00 -0.95 29.69
C THR A 288 -4.63 -0.66 29.08
N GLU A 289 -4.53 -0.05 27.90
CA GLU A 289 -3.25 0.40 27.33
C GLU A 289 -2.53 1.39 28.27
N MET A 290 -3.27 2.27 28.95
CA MET A 290 -2.70 3.18 29.95
C MET A 290 -2.18 2.43 31.18
N LEU A 291 -2.88 1.38 31.65
CA LEU A 291 -2.42 0.54 32.76
C LEU A 291 -1.17 -0.27 32.38
N ILE A 292 -1.23 -1.00 31.26
CA ILE A 292 -0.08 -1.75 30.73
C ILE A 292 1.11 -0.81 30.51
N GLY A 293 0.86 0.41 30.03
CA GLY A 293 1.88 1.43 29.85
C GLY A 293 2.45 2.00 31.15
N LYS A 294 1.72 1.95 32.27
CA LYS A 294 2.22 2.29 33.62
C LYS A 294 3.03 1.14 34.22
N GLU A 295 2.56 -0.08 34.04
CA GLU A 295 3.18 -1.31 34.58
C GLU A 295 4.45 -1.73 33.83
N LYS A 296 4.49 -1.54 32.50
CA LYS A 296 5.66 -1.87 31.64
C LYS A 296 6.70 -0.76 31.53
N ARG A 297 6.54 0.39 32.18
CA ARG A 297 7.58 1.44 32.18
C ARG A 297 8.52 1.22 33.36
N PRO A 298 9.76 0.73 33.14
CA PRO A 298 10.76 0.83 34.18
C PRO A 298 10.95 2.32 34.54
N PRO A 299 11.18 2.66 35.82
CA PRO A 299 11.52 4.01 36.25
C PRO A 299 12.58 4.60 35.30
N ARG A 300 12.47 5.89 34.94
CA ARG A 300 13.35 6.54 33.94
C ARG A 300 14.85 6.22 34.11
N HIS A 301 15.30 6.08 35.35
CA HIS A 301 16.66 5.70 35.71
C HIS A 301 17.03 4.25 35.32
N GLN A 302 16.12 3.29 35.48
CA GLN A 302 16.29 1.90 35.02
C GLN A 302 16.16 1.78 33.50
N ALA A 303 15.22 2.51 32.88
CA ALA A 303 15.10 2.56 31.41
C ALA A 303 16.37 3.11 30.74
N LYS A 304 17.02 4.09 31.39
CA LYS A 304 18.31 4.63 30.98
C LYS A 304 19.42 3.60 31.13
N LYS A 305 19.53 2.92 32.28
CA LYS A 305 20.51 1.84 32.49
C LYS A 305 20.35 0.66 31.52
N ILE A 306 19.11 0.23 31.24
CA ILE A 306 18.83 -0.85 30.28
C ILE A 306 19.15 -0.40 28.85
N ARG A 307 18.80 0.84 28.47
CA ARG A 307 19.25 1.38 27.18
C ARG A 307 20.76 1.43 27.10
N GLU A 308 21.44 1.89 28.14
CA GLU A 308 22.90 1.96 28.18
C GLU A 308 23.57 0.58 28.23
N SER A 309 22.92 -0.47 28.74
CA SER A 309 23.45 -1.84 28.70
C SER A 309 23.22 -2.50 27.35
N VAL A 310 22.01 -2.40 26.79
CA VAL A 310 21.67 -2.94 25.46
C VAL A 310 22.44 -2.20 24.36
N VAL A 311 22.62 -0.88 24.50
CA VAL A 311 23.46 -0.09 23.59
C VAL A 311 24.92 -0.53 23.74
N ARG A 312 25.47 -0.70 24.95
CA ARG A 312 26.87 -1.18 25.10
C ARG A 312 27.11 -2.59 24.56
N GLU A 313 26.17 -3.51 24.79
CA GLU A 313 26.28 -4.91 24.33
C GLU A 313 26.13 -5.03 22.81
N ASN A 314 25.34 -4.16 22.17
CA ASN A 314 25.05 -4.22 20.73
C ASN A 314 25.62 -3.03 19.94
N GLU A 315 26.43 -2.17 20.56
CA GLU A 315 26.94 -0.92 19.96
C GLU A 315 27.69 -1.24 18.68
N LYS A 316 28.57 -2.23 18.77
CA LYS A 316 29.37 -2.73 17.66
C LYS A 316 28.48 -3.33 16.58
N PHE A 317 27.49 -4.16 16.94
CA PHE A 317 26.57 -4.76 15.98
C PHE A 317 25.72 -3.72 15.23
N CYS A 318 25.16 -2.75 15.95
CA CYS A 318 24.37 -1.67 15.37
C CYS A 318 25.23 -0.75 14.51
N TYR A 319 26.44 -0.42 14.95
CA TYR A 319 27.40 0.38 14.19
C TYR A 319 27.86 -0.33 12.92
N ASP A 320 28.19 -1.62 13.01
CA ASP A 320 28.60 -2.44 11.86
C ASP A 320 27.44 -2.59 10.87
N LYS A 321 26.20 -2.79 11.36
CA LYS A 321 25.01 -2.86 10.51
C LYS A 321 24.70 -1.53 9.83
N TRP A 322 24.77 -0.42 10.56
CA TRP A 322 24.60 0.92 10.00
C TRP A 322 25.67 1.22 8.94
N ARG A 323 26.94 0.89 9.24
CA ARG A 323 28.07 1.04 8.32
C ARG A 323 27.87 0.25 7.03
N SER A 324 27.40 -1.00 7.14
CA SER A 324 27.09 -1.87 6.00
C SER A 324 25.95 -1.30 5.15
N VAL A 325 24.83 -0.89 5.76
CA VAL A 325 23.69 -0.31 5.03
C VAL A 325 24.08 1.00 4.35
N GLN A 326 24.88 1.84 5.01
CA GLN A 326 25.36 3.09 4.45
C GLN A 326 26.27 2.85 3.22
N GLN A 327 27.14 1.84 3.25
CA GLN A 327 27.96 1.47 2.09
C GLN A 327 27.10 1.05 0.90
N GLU A 328 26.09 0.20 1.12
CA GLU A 328 25.18 -0.23 0.06
C GLU A 328 24.43 0.94 -0.59
N LEU A 329 23.94 1.89 0.23
CA LEU A 329 23.24 3.07 -0.26
C LEU A 329 24.14 3.97 -1.10
N ARG A 330 25.40 4.16 -0.68
CA ARG A 330 26.38 4.93 -1.44
C ARG A 330 26.75 4.24 -2.75
N ILE A 331 26.92 2.92 -2.75
CA ILE A 331 27.17 2.16 -3.99
C ILE A 331 26.00 2.34 -4.96
N ARG A 332 24.75 2.27 -4.47
CA ARG A 332 23.56 2.52 -5.28
C ARG A 332 23.50 3.94 -5.84
N ASP A 333 23.81 4.95 -5.03
CA ASP A 333 23.86 6.35 -5.47
C ASP A 333 24.86 6.55 -6.62
N VAL A 334 26.09 6.02 -6.47
CA VAL A 334 27.10 6.10 -7.53
C VAL A 334 26.64 5.35 -8.79
N ILE A 335 26.07 4.16 -8.66
CA ILE A 335 25.57 3.39 -9.83
C ILE A 335 24.44 4.13 -10.54
N ALA A 336 23.52 4.76 -9.81
CA ALA A 336 22.40 5.51 -10.37
C ALA A 336 22.85 6.69 -11.24
N GLN A 337 24.02 7.28 -10.94
CA GLN A 337 24.62 8.34 -11.77
C GLN A 337 25.10 7.84 -13.15
N PHE A 338 25.31 6.52 -13.32
CA PHE A 338 25.82 5.91 -14.54
C PHE A 338 24.87 4.81 -15.07
N PRO A 339 23.65 5.16 -15.52
CA PRO A 339 22.59 4.19 -15.79
C PRO A 339 22.85 3.30 -17.02
N CYS A 340 23.50 3.82 -18.05
CA CYS A 340 23.59 3.16 -19.37
C CYS A 340 24.99 2.66 -19.73
N ARG A 341 26.04 3.16 -19.08
CA ARG A 341 27.43 2.83 -19.42
C ARG A 341 28.23 2.58 -18.17
N ARG A 342 29.00 1.51 -18.18
CA ARG A 342 29.92 1.18 -17.09
C ARG A 342 30.94 2.31 -16.94
N PRO A 343 30.99 2.99 -15.78
CA PRO A 343 31.97 4.04 -15.55
C PRO A 343 33.36 3.45 -15.32
N SER A 344 34.41 4.20 -15.67
CA SER A 344 35.78 3.83 -15.32
C SER A 344 36.06 4.15 -13.85
N GLU A 345 37.04 3.48 -13.25
CA GLU A 345 37.44 3.71 -11.85
C GLU A 345 37.76 5.19 -11.59
N ARG A 346 38.41 5.86 -12.53
CA ARG A 346 38.71 7.30 -12.44
C ARG A 346 37.45 8.18 -12.44
N GLN A 347 36.40 7.80 -13.18
CA GLN A 347 35.13 8.53 -13.19
C GLN A 347 34.36 8.34 -11.88
N ILE A 348 34.37 7.12 -11.36
CA ILE A 348 33.78 6.78 -10.06
C ILE A 348 34.51 7.55 -8.95
N GLN A 349 35.84 7.50 -8.91
CA GLN A 349 36.63 8.16 -7.89
C GLN A 349 36.38 9.67 -7.90
N ARG A 350 36.34 10.30 -9.08
CA ARG A 350 36.03 11.73 -9.21
C ARG A 350 34.63 12.08 -8.74
N TYR A 351 33.64 11.19 -8.91
CA TYR A 351 32.30 11.41 -8.39
C TYR A 351 32.29 11.27 -6.87
N ILE A 352 32.91 10.22 -6.32
CA ILE A 352 33.03 9.99 -4.88
C ILE A 352 33.76 11.15 -4.19
N ASP A 353 34.82 11.69 -4.79
CA ASP A 353 35.58 12.82 -4.22
C ASP A 353 34.80 14.14 -4.21
N ARG A 354 33.75 14.26 -5.04
CA ARG A 354 32.81 15.39 -4.99
C ARG A 354 31.73 15.21 -3.94
N GLN A 355 31.55 14.01 -3.40
CA GLN A 355 30.64 13.78 -2.31
C GLN A 355 31.38 14.05 -1.00
N ASP A 356 30.82 14.90 -0.13
CA ASP A 356 31.40 15.26 1.18
C ASP A 356 31.30 14.11 2.21
N TRP A 357 31.68 12.90 1.81
CA TRP A 357 31.63 11.69 2.64
C TRP A 357 32.89 11.60 3.50
N LEU A 358 32.78 12.11 4.74
CA LEU A 358 33.88 12.18 5.70
C LEU A 358 34.26 10.83 6.33
N THR A 359 33.31 9.90 6.45
CA THR A 359 33.51 8.58 7.07
C THR A 359 32.91 7.48 6.20
N ASN A 360 33.44 6.25 6.31
CA ASN A 360 32.92 5.05 5.62
C ASN A 360 32.84 5.21 4.09
N LYS A 361 33.83 5.92 3.51
CA LYS A 361 33.92 6.22 2.08
C LYS A 361 34.06 4.92 1.28
N ILE A 362 33.28 4.79 0.21
CA ILE A 362 33.37 3.66 -0.72
C ILE A 362 34.50 3.89 -1.72
N THR A 363 35.08 2.83 -2.27
CA THR A 363 36.14 2.92 -3.29
C THR A 363 35.62 2.55 -4.67
N ALA A 364 36.32 3.00 -5.71
CA ALA A 364 35.96 2.63 -7.09
C ALA A 364 35.96 1.10 -7.30
N GLU A 365 36.92 0.40 -6.70
CA GLU A 365 37.03 -1.07 -6.73
C GLU A 365 35.80 -1.79 -6.16
N GLN A 366 35.09 -1.18 -5.19
CA GLN A 366 33.86 -1.74 -4.61
C GLN A 366 32.64 -1.51 -5.51
N VAL A 367 32.62 -0.43 -6.27
CA VAL A 367 31.48 -0.03 -7.11
C VAL A 367 31.51 -0.73 -8.47
N VAL A 368 32.70 -0.89 -9.06
CA VAL A 368 32.89 -1.47 -10.41
C VAL A 368 32.30 -2.88 -10.57
N PRO A 369 32.38 -3.80 -9.57
CA PRO A 369 31.75 -5.12 -9.64
C PRO A 369 30.24 -5.09 -9.38
N ALA A 370 29.75 -4.12 -8.60
CA ALA A 370 28.34 -4.00 -8.25
C ALA A 370 27.51 -3.32 -9.36
N TRP A 371 28.16 -2.63 -10.29
CA TRP A 371 27.50 -1.94 -11.40
C TRP A 371 26.83 -2.94 -12.36
N LYS A 372 25.55 -2.70 -12.64
CA LYS A 372 24.78 -3.40 -13.67
C LYS A 372 24.02 -2.37 -14.51
N PRO A 373 23.81 -2.62 -15.81
CA PRO A 373 22.95 -1.77 -16.63
C PRO A 373 21.53 -1.77 -16.04
N ALA A 374 20.88 -0.60 -16.01
CA ALA A 374 19.55 -0.47 -15.44
C ALA A 374 18.51 -1.29 -16.26
N GLU A 375 17.76 -2.19 -15.60
CA GLU A 375 16.65 -2.95 -16.20
C GLU A 375 15.32 -2.18 -16.02
N GLN A 376 15.04 -1.20 -16.88
CA GLN A 376 13.69 -0.64 -17.15
C GLN A 376 13.81 0.60 -18.06
N LEU A 377 12.86 0.96 -18.93
CA LEU A 377 11.83 0.29 -19.75
C LEU A 377 11.33 1.44 -20.66
N MET A 378 11.37 1.26 -21.97
CA MET A 378 10.75 2.10 -23.03
C MET A 378 11.07 3.62 -23.16
N GLU A 379 11.43 4.38 -22.11
CA GLU A 379 11.62 5.85 -22.24
C GLU A 379 12.93 6.28 -22.91
N VAL A 380 13.92 5.38 -22.99
CA VAL A 380 15.21 5.67 -23.66
C VAL A 380 15.11 5.56 -25.20
N LEU A 381 14.01 5.00 -25.72
CA LEU A 381 13.77 4.82 -27.17
C LEU A 381 13.71 6.16 -27.94
N ASP A 382 13.37 7.27 -27.27
CA ASP A 382 13.29 8.61 -27.86
C ASP A 382 14.55 9.47 -27.62
N SER A 383 15.65 8.89 -27.13
CA SER A 383 16.89 9.63 -26.96
C SER A 383 17.47 10.03 -28.32
N THR A 384 17.42 11.32 -28.64
CA THR A 384 18.06 11.93 -29.82
C THR A 384 19.53 11.54 -29.97
N ALA A 385 20.22 11.21 -28.88
CA ALA A 385 21.60 10.73 -28.90
C ALA A 385 21.73 9.32 -29.49
N ILE A 386 20.81 8.41 -29.16
CA ILE A 386 20.79 7.03 -29.67
C ILE A 386 20.38 7.03 -31.14
N LEU A 387 19.36 7.79 -31.51
CA LEU A 387 18.96 7.99 -32.92
C LEU A 387 20.11 8.57 -33.77
N LYS A 388 20.92 9.48 -33.22
CA LYS A 388 22.10 10.03 -33.91
C LYS A 388 23.22 9.00 -34.08
N LEU A 389 23.44 8.13 -33.11
CA LEU A 389 24.43 7.04 -33.20
C LEU A 389 24.00 5.97 -34.22
N VAL A 390 22.71 5.60 -34.22
CA VAL A 390 22.13 4.68 -35.20
C VAL A 390 22.17 5.26 -36.61
N ARG A 391 21.84 6.54 -36.81
CA ARG A 391 21.93 7.20 -38.12
C ARG A 391 23.37 7.39 -38.62
N SER A 392 24.31 7.67 -37.72
CA SER A 392 25.71 7.93 -38.09
C SER A 392 26.55 6.67 -38.22
N GLN A 393 26.07 5.51 -37.72
CA GLN A 393 26.79 4.24 -37.70
C GLN A 393 28.20 4.33 -37.06
N LYS A 394 28.42 5.33 -36.19
CA LYS A 394 29.68 5.55 -35.49
C LYS A 394 29.61 4.96 -34.09
N TRP A 395 29.98 3.69 -33.97
CA TRP A 395 30.01 2.96 -32.69
C TRP A 395 31.41 2.99 -32.10
N LYS A 396 31.56 3.54 -30.89
CA LYS A 396 32.87 3.68 -30.25
C LYS A 396 33.48 2.31 -29.95
N GLY A 397 34.60 1.98 -30.60
CA GLY A 397 35.24 0.67 -30.48
C GLY A 397 34.96 -0.27 -31.64
N LEU A 398 34.17 0.14 -32.64
CA LEU A 398 33.93 -0.60 -33.88
C LEU A 398 34.25 0.27 -35.10
N ILE A 399 34.90 -0.30 -36.11
CA ILE A 399 35.19 0.33 -37.39
C ILE A 399 34.83 -0.62 -38.52
N VAL A 400 34.39 -0.08 -39.66
CA VAL A 400 34.22 -0.85 -40.89
C VAL A 400 35.48 -0.68 -41.74
N LYS A 401 36.12 -1.78 -42.14
CA LYS A 401 37.26 -1.80 -43.06
C LYS A 401 37.01 -2.81 -44.17
N ASP A 402 37.53 -2.52 -45.37
CA ASP A 402 37.51 -3.47 -46.47
C ASP A 402 38.60 -4.53 -46.27
N ASP A 403 38.18 -5.79 -46.27
CA ASP A 403 39.02 -6.99 -46.24
C ASP A 403 39.04 -7.59 -47.66
N GLU A 404 40.22 -7.87 -48.19
CA GLU A 404 40.41 -8.30 -49.59
C GLU A 404 39.71 -9.62 -49.93
N VAL A 405 39.37 -10.44 -48.93
CA VAL A 405 38.74 -11.76 -49.13
C VAL A 405 37.26 -11.74 -48.76
N LYS A 406 36.86 -10.91 -47.79
CA LYS A 406 35.50 -10.92 -47.20
C LYS A 406 34.68 -9.65 -47.46
N GLY A 407 35.24 -8.65 -48.14
CA GLY A 407 34.61 -7.34 -48.37
C GLY A 407 34.55 -6.49 -47.09
N LYS A 408 33.57 -5.57 -47.00
CA LYS A 408 33.40 -4.69 -45.83
C LYS A 408 33.12 -5.49 -44.56
N THR A 409 34.07 -5.46 -43.62
CA THR A 409 33.98 -6.17 -42.33
C THR A 409 34.02 -5.20 -41.16
N VAL A 410 33.29 -5.55 -40.09
CA VAL A 410 33.29 -4.79 -38.83
C VAL A 410 34.42 -5.33 -37.94
N MET A 411 35.38 -4.47 -37.61
CA MET A 411 36.49 -4.78 -36.71
C MET A 411 36.36 -4.04 -35.38
N THR A 412 36.78 -4.69 -34.31
CA THR A 412 36.85 -4.08 -32.99
C THR A 412 38.16 -3.31 -32.85
N THR A 413 38.11 -2.08 -32.34
CA THR A 413 39.31 -1.28 -32.04
C THR A 413 39.65 -1.31 -30.54
N ARG A 414 38.92 -2.10 -29.76
CA ARG A 414 39.16 -2.36 -28.34
C ARG A 414 38.61 -3.73 -27.94
N VAL A 415 39.08 -4.24 -26.81
CA VAL A 415 38.56 -5.46 -26.19
C VAL A 415 37.20 -5.12 -25.55
N PHE A 416 36.21 -5.98 -25.79
CA PHE A 416 34.89 -5.92 -25.17
C PHE A 416 34.79 -6.98 -24.06
N ALA A 417 34.20 -6.62 -22.92
CA ALA A 417 33.95 -7.58 -21.85
C ALA A 417 32.73 -8.45 -22.17
N LYS A 418 32.68 -9.67 -21.61
CA LYS A 418 31.49 -10.52 -21.67
C LYS A 418 30.30 -9.74 -21.08
N ASP A 419 29.17 -9.76 -21.80
CA ASP A 419 27.92 -9.05 -21.48
C ASP A 419 27.96 -7.50 -21.61
N GLU A 420 29.00 -6.94 -22.25
CA GLU A 420 29.05 -5.50 -22.57
C GLU A 420 28.11 -5.13 -23.73
N VAL A 421 27.17 -4.21 -23.47
CA VAL A 421 26.17 -3.76 -24.47
C VAL A 421 26.80 -2.75 -25.43
N VAL A 422 26.92 -3.13 -26.70
CA VAL A 422 27.51 -2.29 -27.78
C VAL A 422 26.47 -1.35 -28.43
N CYS A 423 25.21 -1.79 -28.47
CA CYS A 423 24.04 -1.06 -28.97
C CYS A 423 22.79 -1.60 -28.25
N ASP A 424 21.86 -0.74 -27.83
CA ASP A 424 20.61 -1.12 -27.15
C ASP A 424 19.40 -1.24 -28.11
N TYR A 425 19.65 -1.24 -29.42
CA TYR A 425 18.59 -1.33 -30.41
C TYR A 425 18.10 -2.78 -30.58
N HIS A 426 16.91 -3.06 -30.06
CA HIS A 426 16.26 -4.36 -30.18
C HIS A 426 15.38 -4.44 -31.44
N GLY A 427 16.00 -4.75 -32.59
CA GLY A 427 15.23 -5.26 -33.73
C GLY A 427 14.59 -6.62 -33.40
N ILE A 428 13.41 -6.93 -33.96
CA ILE A 428 12.74 -8.21 -33.73
C ILE A 428 13.65 -9.35 -34.22
N PRO A 429 14.06 -10.29 -33.33
CA PRO A 429 14.92 -11.40 -33.73
C PRO A 429 14.12 -12.41 -34.57
N ILE A 430 14.67 -12.77 -35.74
CA ILE A 430 14.09 -13.75 -36.66
C ILE A 430 15.07 -14.88 -36.96
N SER A 431 14.58 -16.02 -37.47
CA SER A 431 15.46 -17.14 -37.78
C SER A 431 16.37 -16.85 -38.98
N LYS A 432 17.56 -17.50 -39.04
CA LYS A 432 18.47 -17.35 -40.20
C LYS A 432 17.82 -17.74 -41.53
N ALA A 433 16.90 -18.70 -41.52
CA ALA A 433 16.19 -19.13 -42.73
C ALA A 433 15.20 -18.06 -43.22
N GLU A 434 14.45 -17.45 -42.32
CA GLU A 434 13.55 -16.33 -42.63
C GLU A 434 14.31 -15.08 -43.05
N GLY A 435 15.43 -14.77 -42.36
CA GLY A 435 16.30 -13.66 -42.73
C GLY A 435 16.88 -13.80 -44.14
N LYS A 436 17.25 -15.02 -44.56
CA LYS A 436 17.70 -15.27 -45.94
C LYS A 436 16.58 -15.15 -46.96
N LYS A 437 15.34 -15.57 -46.65
CA LYS A 437 14.18 -15.38 -47.54
C LYS A 437 13.86 -13.91 -47.74
N LEU A 438 13.91 -13.11 -46.68
CA LEU A 438 13.73 -11.65 -46.75
C LEU A 438 14.81 -10.98 -47.60
N LEU A 439 16.06 -11.46 -47.53
CA LEU A 439 17.16 -10.94 -48.36
C LEU A 439 16.95 -11.17 -49.86
N VAL A 440 16.25 -12.26 -50.24
CA VAL A 440 15.98 -12.62 -51.64
C VAL A 440 14.76 -11.87 -52.21
N CYS A 441 13.79 -11.52 -51.35
CA CYS A 441 12.55 -10.86 -51.77
C CYS A 441 12.61 -9.33 -51.82
N THR A 442 13.73 -8.71 -51.46
CA THR A 442 13.84 -7.23 -51.36
C THR A 442 14.78 -6.70 -52.45
N GLY A 443 14.34 -5.71 -53.23
CA GLY A 443 15.12 -5.12 -54.33
C GLY A 443 16.38 -4.40 -53.84
N GLN A 444 17.40 -4.32 -54.71
CA GLN A 444 18.78 -3.88 -54.39
C GLN A 444 18.90 -2.50 -53.73
N ASP A 445 17.88 -1.63 -53.78
CA ASP A 445 17.90 -0.26 -53.27
C ASP A 445 17.12 -0.01 -51.95
N GLU A 446 16.41 -0.99 -51.39
CA GLU A 446 15.70 -0.85 -50.09
C GLU A 446 16.54 -1.36 -48.89
N MET A 447 17.85 -1.14 -48.93
CA MET A 447 18.84 -1.75 -48.02
C MET A 447 18.60 -1.43 -46.53
N GLY A 448 18.02 -2.38 -45.81
CA GLY A 448 18.22 -2.59 -44.38
C GLY A 448 19.20 -3.73 -44.16
N TYR A 449 20.40 -3.45 -43.66
CA TYR A 449 21.44 -4.46 -43.44
C TYR A 449 20.98 -5.50 -42.40
N LEU A 450 20.79 -6.74 -42.84
CA LEU A 450 20.47 -7.88 -41.98
C LEU A 450 21.76 -8.38 -41.30
N LEU A 451 21.76 -8.43 -39.96
CA LEU A 451 22.91 -8.89 -39.17
C LEU A 451 22.68 -10.34 -38.71
N PHE A 452 23.51 -11.26 -39.20
CA PHE A 452 23.46 -12.68 -38.83
C PHE A 452 24.42 -12.99 -37.68
N TYR A 453 23.95 -13.77 -36.71
CA TYR A 453 24.74 -14.17 -35.54
C TYR A 453 24.38 -15.58 -35.06
N LYS A 454 25.14 -16.14 -34.11
CA LYS A 454 24.80 -17.38 -33.42
C LYS A 454 24.38 -17.08 -31.98
N ASN A 455 23.27 -17.67 -31.53
CA ASN A 455 22.83 -17.52 -30.14
C ASN A 455 23.66 -18.38 -29.18
N SER A 456 23.39 -18.28 -27.88
CA SER A 456 24.07 -19.04 -26.82
C SER A 456 23.91 -20.56 -26.92
N ARG A 457 23.02 -21.05 -27.79
CA ARG A 457 22.81 -22.47 -28.11
C ARG A 457 23.42 -22.88 -29.46
N GLY A 458 24.22 -22.00 -30.07
CA GLY A 458 24.89 -22.23 -31.36
C GLY A 458 23.99 -22.12 -32.59
N GLN A 459 22.71 -21.77 -32.42
CA GLN A 459 21.74 -21.68 -33.51
C GLN A 459 21.88 -20.36 -34.28
N GLY A 460 21.73 -20.42 -35.59
CA GLY A 460 21.84 -19.23 -36.45
C GLY A 460 20.58 -18.36 -36.41
N CYS A 461 20.76 -17.08 -36.05
CA CYS A 461 19.72 -16.07 -35.93
C CYS A 461 20.05 -14.83 -36.78
N CYS A 462 19.06 -13.97 -37.00
CA CYS A 462 19.20 -12.72 -37.77
C CYS A 462 18.41 -11.58 -37.11
N ILE A 463 18.93 -10.35 -37.17
CA ILE A 463 18.24 -9.12 -36.73
C ILE A 463 18.09 -8.18 -37.93
N GLY A 464 16.85 -7.75 -38.19
CA GLY A 464 16.54 -6.78 -39.23
C GLY A 464 16.79 -5.35 -38.76
N VAL A 465 17.69 -4.63 -39.41
CA VAL A 465 17.84 -3.18 -39.26
C VAL A 465 16.97 -2.52 -40.32
N LYS A 466 15.68 -2.30 -40.02
CA LYS A 466 14.82 -1.51 -40.93
C LYS A 466 15.29 -0.06 -40.92
N ASN A 467 15.55 0.49 -42.11
CA ASN A 467 15.92 1.89 -42.29
C ASN A 467 14.69 2.77 -42.62
N THR A 468 13.51 2.43 -42.08
CA THR A 468 12.31 3.24 -42.26
C THR A 468 11.97 3.94 -40.94
N ALA A 469 11.94 5.28 -40.99
CA ALA A 469 11.33 6.09 -39.95
C ALA A 469 9.86 5.65 -39.79
N MET A 470 9.40 5.40 -38.55
CA MET A 470 7.98 5.17 -38.32
C MET A 470 7.18 6.41 -38.73
N PRO A 471 5.98 6.25 -39.32
CA PRO A 471 5.17 7.37 -39.76
C PRO A 471 4.62 8.12 -38.54
N MET A 472 4.85 9.44 -38.49
CA MET A 472 4.08 10.30 -37.59
C MET A 472 2.60 10.31 -38.02
N PRO A 473 1.63 10.35 -37.08
CA PRO A 473 0.24 10.56 -37.41
C PRO A 473 0.03 11.96 -38.03
N PRO A 474 -1.03 12.16 -38.83
CA PRO A 474 -1.09 13.22 -39.83
C PRO A 474 -1.13 14.60 -39.18
N ARG A 475 -0.22 15.48 -39.60
CA ARG A 475 -0.38 16.93 -39.41
C ARG A 475 -1.50 17.41 -40.34
N SER A 476 -2.58 17.89 -39.76
CA SER A 476 -3.46 18.84 -40.44
C SER A 476 -2.69 20.13 -40.72
N GLY A 477 -2.83 20.66 -41.93
CA GLY A 477 -2.46 22.03 -42.27
C GLY A 477 -1.09 22.20 -42.94
N ASN A 478 -1.15 22.36 -44.28
CA ASN A 478 -0.30 23.19 -45.15
C ASN A 478 1.12 23.53 -44.69
N ILE A 479 2.12 23.22 -45.52
CA ILE A 479 2.99 24.21 -46.18
C ILE A 479 3.78 23.53 -47.32
N ARG A 480 4.05 24.34 -48.33
CA ARG A 480 4.41 24.06 -49.72
C ARG A 480 5.83 23.48 -49.94
N LYS A 481 5.93 22.77 -51.07
CA LYS A 481 7.11 22.45 -51.91
C LYS A 481 8.33 23.36 -51.75
N ALA A 482 9.54 22.77 -51.85
CA ALA A 482 10.60 23.24 -52.75
C ALA A 482 11.62 22.12 -53.04
N TYR A 483 12.08 22.10 -54.31
CA TYR A 483 12.94 21.13 -54.99
C TYR A 483 14.46 21.41 -54.82
N LYS A 484 15.27 20.40 -55.22
CA LYS A 484 16.64 20.45 -55.81
C LYS A 484 17.76 20.96 -54.89
N SER A 485 19.02 20.58 -54.96
CA SER A 485 19.94 19.81 -55.84
C SER A 485 21.25 19.71 -55.02
N PHE A 486 22.13 18.72 -55.05
CA PHE A 486 22.76 17.89 -56.08
C PHE A 486 23.22 16.59 -55.42
#